data_AF-A0A8E2EB33-F1
#
_entry.id   AF-A0A8E2EB33-F1
#
_cell.length_a   1.000
_cell.length_b   1.000
_cell.length_c   1.000
_cell.angle_alpha   90.00
_cell.angle_beta   90.00
_cell.angle_gamma   90.00
#
_symmetry.space_group_name_H-M   'P 1'
#
loop_
_entity.id
_entity.type
_entity.pdbx_description
1 polymer ?
#
loop_
_entity_poly.entity_id
_entity_poly.type
_entity_poly.pdbx_seq_one_letter_code
_entity_poly.pdbx_strand_id
1 'polypeptide(L)'
;STNSLPPSLQNTLYTALLSTTAIPTIQNTLTHELQASGWTSNLRTYIQQLLRSGECTTYNEANGTATNGMNGSGHKGGSNVAGGEWAKNVEDGGIKIPERAVREGVRVVRKELEKVVEITVEGEDK
;
A
#
# COMPACT_ATOMS: atom_id res chain seq x y z
N SER A 1 -7.84 18.06 -6.97
CA SER A 1 -6.72 18.92 -6.54
C SER A 1 -5.93 18.22 -5.46
N THR A 2 -4.73 17.72 -5.76
CA THR A 2 -3.84 17.12 -4.76
C THR A 2 -3.21 18.27 -3.97
N ASN A 3 -3.75 18.55 -2.80
CA ASN A 3 -3.26 19.60 -1.90
C ASN A 3 -1.88 19.15 -1.37
N SER A 4 -0.83 19.46 -2.13
CA SER A 4 0.55 19.17 -1.75
C SER A 4 0.89 20.04 -0.56
N LEU A 5 1.00 19.44 0.63
CA LEU A 5 1.51 20.10 1.82
C LEU A 5 2.82 20.82 1.47
N PRO A 6 3.08 22.03 1.99
CA PRO A 6 4.32 22.76 1.75
C PRO A 6 5.53 21.85 2.01
N PRO A 7 6.57 21.85 1.16
CA PRO A 7 7.74 20.98 1.33
C PRO A 7 8.40 21.11 2.70
N SER A 8 8.37 22.32 3.28
CA SER A 8 8.84 22.59 4.64
C SER A 8 8.02 21.84 5.70
N LEU A 9 6.70 21.81 5.56
CA LEU A 9 5.81 21.10 6.48
C LEU A 9 5.97 19.58 6.35
N GLN A 10 6.17 19.06 5.14
CA GLN A 10 6.50 17.64 4.94
C GLN A 10 7.78 17.26 5.66
N ASN A 11 8.86 18.04 5.52
CA ASN A 11 10.13 17.78 6.20
C ASN A 11 10.00 17.87 7.73
N THR A 12 9.22 18.81 8.26
CA THR A 12 8.94 18.88 9.70
C THR A 12 8.16 17.66 10.18
N LEU A 13 7.15 17.21 9.44
CA LEU A 13 6.40 15.99 9.73
C LEU A 13 7.28 14.74 9.70
N TYR A 14 8.14 14.59 8.68
CA TYR A 14 9.10 13.49 8.61
C TYR A 14 10.06 13.52 9.80
N THR A 15 10.59 14.68 10.16
CA THR A 15 11.52 14.83 11.29
C THR A 15 10.84 14.52 12.62
N ALA A 16 9.58 14.93 12.81
CA ALA A 16 8.81 14.66 14.02
C ALA A 16 8.36 13.19 14.13
N LEU A 17 8.05 12.55 13.00
CA LEU A 17 7.77 11.10 12.95
C LEU A 17 9.03 10.25 13.16
N LEU A 18 10.21 10.78 12.78
CA LEU A 18 11.52 10.15 13.02
C LEU A 18 12.02 10.33 14.45
N SER A 19 11.71 11.46 15.10
CA SER A 19 12.08 11.70 16.50
C SER A 19 11.24 10.88 17.48
N THR A 20 10.14 10.30 17.01
CA THR A 20 9.25 9.41 17.75
C THR A 20 9.37 7.97 17.26
N THR A 21 8.93 7.00 18.06
CA THR A 21 8.79 5.59 17.63
C THR A 21 7.60 5.38 16.68
N ALA A 22 7.11 6.44 16.03
CA ALA A 22 5.92 6.42 15.19
C ALA A 22 6.13 5.56 13.94
N ILE A 23 7.28 5.69 13.27
CA ILE A 23 7.57 4.93 12.04
C ILE A 23 7.56 3.41 12.29
N PRO A 24 8.31 2.86 13.27
CA PRO A 24 8.21 1.45 13.62
C PRO A 24 6.79 0.99 13.97
N THR A 25 6.02 1.84 14.66
CA THR A 25 4.64 1.53 15.08
C THR A 25 3.69 1.43 13.88
N ILE A 26 3.77 2.39 12.96
CA ILE A 26 3.00 2.41 11.71
C ILE A 26 3.36 1.19 10.85
N GLN A 27 4.67 0.93 10.69
CA GLN A 27 5.16 -0.20 9.90
C GLN A 27 4.70 -1.54 10.47
N ASN A 28 4.78 -1.73 11.79
CA ASN A 28 4.36 -2.98 12.43
C ASN A 28 2.86 -3.20 12.25
N THR A 29 2.04 -2.16 12.40
CA THR A 29 0.58 -2.25 12.21
C THR A 29 0.24 -2.62 10.77
N LEU A 30 0.81 -1.92 9.78
CA LEU A 30 0.58 -2.22 8.37
C LEU A 30 1.02 -3.65 8.01
N THR A 31 2.20 -4.06 8.48
CA THR A 31 2.74 -5.40 8.23
C THR A 31 1.82 -6.47 8.83
N HIS A 32 1.39 -6.28 10.07
CA HIS A 32 0.45 -7.17 10.74
C HIS A 32 -0.85 -7.31 9.95
N GLU A 33 -1.48 -6.22 9.53
CA GLU A 33 -2.76 -6.26 8.80
C GLU A 33 -2.63 -6.90 7.41
N LEU A 34 -1.52 -6.66 6.71
CA LEU A 34 -1.25 -7.28 5.40
C LEU A 34 -0.96 -8.79 5.53
N GLN A 35 -0.28 -9.22 6.60
CA GLN A 35 -0.03 -10.64 6.85
C GLN A 35 -1.28 -11.36 7.34
N ALA A 36 -1.99 -10.77 8.30
CA ALA A 36 -3.21 -11.33 8.88
C ALA A 36 -4.38 -11.39 7.90
N SER A 37 -4.29 -10.71 6.75
CA SER A 37 -5.26 -10.82 5.65
C SER A 37 -4.87 -11.85 4.60
N GLY A 38 -3.72 -12.51 4.75
CA GLY A 38 -3.17 -13.43 3.75
C GLY A 38 -2.59 -12.74 2.51
N TRP A 39 -2.67 -11.40 2.42
CA TRP A 39 -2.25 -10.65 1.24
C TRP A 39 -0.78 -10.87 0.89
N THR A 40 0.12 -10.91 1.88
CA THR A 40 1.55 -11.17 1.62
C THR A 40 1.80 -12.55 1.02
N SER A 41 1.00 -13.55 1.43
CA SER A 41 1.08 -14.91 0.89
C SER A 41 0.52 -14.95 -0.53
N ASN A 42 -0.61 -14.28 -0.77
CA ASN A 42 -1.22 -14.19 -2.09
C ASN A 42 -0.29 -13.50 -3.10
N LEU A 43 0.37 -12.41 -2.69
CA LEU A 43 1.36 -11.72 -3.49
C LEU A 43 2.56 -12.63 -3.84
N ARG A 44 3.06 -13.38 -2.86
CA ARG A 44 4.16 -14.33 -3.11
C ARG A 44 3.75 -15.39 -4.12
N THR A 45 2.58 -15.99 -3.95
CA THR A 45 2.03 -16.99 -4.88
C THR A 45 1.88 -16.40 -6.28
N TYR A 46 1.35 -15.19 -6.39
CA TYR A 46 1.21 -14.48 -7.66
C TYR A 46 2.54 -14.30 -8.39
N ILE A 47 3.55 -13.75 -7.71
CA ILE A 47 4.89 -13.55 -8.30
C ILE A 47 5.52 -14.88 -8.70
N GLN A 48 5.43 -15.90 -7.84
CA GLN A 48 5.95 -17.23 -8.17
C GLN A 48 5.32 -17.79 -9.44
N GLN A 49 4.04 -17.54 -9.66
CA GLN A 49 3.37 -17.99 -10.88
C GLN A 49 3.78 -17.21 -12.12
N LEU A 50 3.90 -15.88 -12.03
CA LEU A 50 4.45 -15.08 -13.14
C LEU A 50 5.81 -15.59 -13.61
N LEU A 51 6.66 -16.00 -12.66
CA LEU A 51 7.99 -16.55 -12.96
C LEU A 51 7.91 -17.98 -13.51
N ARG A 52 7.01 -18.83 -12.98
CA ARG A 52 6.84 -20.22 -13.46
C ARG A 52 6.19 -20.32 -14.83
N SER A 53 5.25 -19.42 -15.15
CA SER A 53 4.61 -19.36 -16.46
C SER A 53 5.52 -18.74 -17.53
N GLY A 54 6.59 -18.05 -17.11
CA GLY A 54 7.46 -17.29 -18.00
C GLY A 54 6.87 -15.94 -18.43
N GLU A 55 5.74 -15.52 -17.85
CA GLU A 55 5.15 -14.19 -18.10
C GLU A 55 6.05 -13.04 -17.62
N CYS A 56 6.84 -13.29 -16.58
CA CYS A 56 7.92 -12.39 -16.16
C CYS A 56 9.20 -13.21 -16.08
N THR A 57 10.28 -12.68 -16.63
CA THR A 57 11.60 -13.34 -16.60
C THR A 57 12.63 -12.50 -15.84
N THR A 58 12.30 -11.23 -15.60
CA THR A 58 13.13 -10.31 -14.83
C THR A 58 12.41 -9.80 -13.58
N TYR A 59 13.20 -9.35 -12.61
CA TYR A 59 12.67 -8.71 -11.39
C TYR A 59 11.79 -7.50 -11.70
N ASN A 60 12.22 -6.64 -12.63
CA ASN A 60 11.51 -5.40 -12.95
C ASN A 60 10.13 -5.67 -13.55
N GLU A 61 10.01 -6.68 -14.42
CA GLU A 61 8.73 -7.13 -14.99
C GLU A 61 7.80 -7.65 -13.89
N ALA A 62 8.30 -8.54 -13.02
CA ALA A 62 7.51 -9.09 -11.93
C ALA A 62 7.03 -8.00 -10.96
N ASN A 63 7.92 -7.05 -10.61
CA ASN A 63 7.58 -5.93 -9.74
C ASN A 63 6.56 -4.99 -10.38
N GLY A 64 6.73 -4.64 -11.66
CA GLY A 64 5.79 -3.78 -12.39
C GLY A 64 4.41 -4.42 -12.53
N THR A 65 4.37 -5.71 -12.85
CA THR A 65 3.12 -6.46 -12.97
C THR A 65 2.40 -6.58 -11.64
N ALA A 66 3.13 -6.94 -10.56
CA ALA A 66 2.57 -7.06 -9.23
C ALA A 66 2.05 -5.72 -8.69
N THR A 67 2.82 -4.62 -8.83
CA THR A 67 2.40 -3.28 -8.38
C THR A 67 1.17 -2.76 -9.12
N ASN A 68 1.04 -3.02 -10.41
CA ASN A 68 -0.19 -2.71 -11.15
C ASN A 68 -1.39 -3.50 -10.63
N GLY A 69 -1.21 -4.80 -10.34
CA GLY A 69 -2.26 -5.64 -9.79
C GLY A 69 -2.72 -5.19 -8.40
N MET A 70 -1.81 -4.70 -7.56
CA MET A 70 -2.14 -4.18 -6.21
C MET A 70 -3.01 -2.94 -6.25
N ASN A 71 -2.78 -2.06 -7.24
CA ASN A 71 -3.54 -0.84 -7.45
C ASN A 71 -4.91 -1.08 -8.09
N GLY A 72 -5.24 -2.32 -8.48
CA GLY A 72 -6.49 -2.63 -9.17
C GLY A 72 -6.54 -2.14 -10.63
N SER A 73 -5.46 -1.51 -11.11
CA SER A 73 -5.25 -1.20 -12.52
C SER A 73 -4.76 -2.47 -13.21
N GLY A 74 -5.70 -3.37 -13.49
CA GLY A 74 -5.43 -4.54 -14.32
C GLY A 74 -4.77 -4.11 -15.63
N HIS A 75 -3.62 -4.71 -15.95
CA HIS A 75 -2.88 -4.48 -17.18
C HIS A 75 -3.83 -4.56 -18.39
N LYS A 76 -4.14 -3.42 -19.04
CA LYS A 76 -4.69 -3.37 -20.42
C LYS A 76 -3.53 -3.30 -21.43
N GLY A 77 -2.52 -4.14 -21.23
CA GLY A 77 -1.33 -4.19 -22.09
C GLY A 77 -1.41 -5.35 -23.07
N GLY A 78 -2.14 -5.16 -24.17
CA GLY A 78 -1.83 -5.66 -25.53
C GLY A 78 -1.32 -7.08 -25.78
N SER A 79 -1.49 -8.04 -24.87
CA SER A 79 -1.23 -9.45 -25.13
C SER A 79 -2.36 -10.26 -24.51
N ASN A 80 -2.86 -11.27 -25.22
CA ASN A 80 -3.88 -12.20 -24.75
C ASN A 80 -3.29 -13.12 -23.67
N VAL A 81 -2.81 -12.54 -22.58
CA VAL A 81 -2.06 -13.18 -21.50
C VAL A 81 -2.96 -13.25 -20.28
N ALA A 82 -3.09 -14.45 -19.74
CA ALA A 82 -3.98 -14.84 -18.65
C ALA A 82 -3.68 -14.19 -17.28
N GLY A 83 -2.81 -13.18 -17.21
CA GLY A 83 -2.38 -12.53 -15.96
C GLY A 83 -3.45 -11.65 -15.28
N GLY A 84 -4.50 -11.27 -16.00
CA GLY A 84 -5.61 -10.46 -15.47
C GLY A 84 -6.65 -11.26 -14.66
N GLU A 85 -6.79 -12.55 -14.96
CA GLU A 85 -7.68 -13.46 -14.23
C GLU A 85 -6.99 -13.96 -12.95
N TRP A 86 -5.71 -14.31 -13.04
CA TRP A 86 -4.98 -14.85 -11.91
C TRP A 86 -4.81 -13.85 -10.75
N ALA A 87 -4.57 -12.56 -11.04
CA ALA A 87 -4.52 -11.51 -10.02
C ALA A 87 -5.82 -11.38 -9.20
N LYS A 88 -6.94 -11.83 -9.76
CA LYS A 88 -8.26 -11.89 -9.12
C LYS A 88 -8.54 -13.25 -8.48
N ASN A 89 -7.95 -14.31 -9.02
CA ASN A 89 -8.18 -15.71 -8.68
C ASN A 89 -7.10 -16.32 -7.78
N VAL A 90 -6.25 -15.52 -7.11
CA VAL A 90 -5.53 -16.01 -5.92
C VAL A 90 -6.56 -16.24 -4.82
N GLU A 91 -7.32 -17.33 -4.98
CA GLU A 91 -8.20 -18.05 -4.06
C GLU A 91 -8.92 -17.20 -3.00
N ASP A 92 -9.82 -16.30 -3.40
CA ASP A 92 -10.69 -15.51 -2.48
C ASP A 92 -10.04 -14.24 -1.87
N GLY A 93 -9.47 -13.38 -2.72
CA GLY A 93 -9.04 -12.03 -2.28
C GLY A 93 -8.10 -11.27 -3.21
N GLY A 94 -7.47 -11.94 -4.18
CA GLY A 94 -6.58 -11.32 -5.15
C GLY A 94 -5.35 -10.64 -4.51
N ILE A 95 -4.65 -9.82 -5.30
CA ILE A 95 -3.46 -9.06 -4.85
C ILE A 95 -3.74 -7.58 -4.58
N LYS A 96 -5.01 -7.14 -4.64
CA LYS A 96 -5.41 -5.79 -4.25
C LYS A 96 -5.16 -5.59 -2.76
N ILE A 97 -4.69 -4.40 -2.38
CA ILE A 97 -4.46 -4.06 -0.97
C ILE A 97 -5.80 -4.17 -0.20
N PRO A 98 -5.87 -4.96 0.89
CA PRO A 98 -7.10 -5.11 1.66
C PRO A 98 -7.51 -3.82 2.35
N GLU A 99 -8.80 -3.48 2.29
CA GLU A 99 -9.31 -2.23 2.88
C GLU A 99 -9.07 -2.15 4.39
N ARG A 100 -9.04 -3.28 5.10
CA ARG A 100 -8.69 -3.32 6.53
C ARG A 100 -7.29 -2.77 6.79
N ALA A 101 -6.31 -3.14 5.97
CA ALA A 101 -4.93 -2.67 6.12
C ALA A 101 -4.84 -1.17 5.80
N VAL A 102 -5.63 -0.69 4.84
CA VAL A 102 -5.75 0.74 4.54
C VAL A 102 -6.35 1.50 5.72
N ARG A 103 -7.49 1.04 6.25
CA ARG A 103 -8.19 1.71 7.37
C ARG A 103 -7.31 1.76 8.62
N GLU A 104 -6.72 0.64 9.02
CA GLU A 104 -5.85 0.56 10.19
C GLU A 104 -4.56 1.36 10.00
N GLY A 105 -4.00 1.34 8.79
CA GLY A 105 -2.86 2.18 8.41
C GLY A 105 -3.15 3.68 8.58
N VAL A 106 -4.28 4.14 8.05
CA VAL A 106 -4.70 5.55 8.20
C VAL A 106 -4.96 5.89 9.67
N ARG A 107 -5.60 4.98 10.42
CA ARG A 107 -5.89 5.17 11.85
C ARG A 107 -4.60 5.32 12.67
N VAL A 108 -3.61 4.45 12.46
CA VAL A 108 -2.35 4.53 13.21
C VAL A 108 -1.53 5.75 12.80
N VAL A 109 -1.49 6.10 11.51
CA VAL A 109 -0.81 7.32 11.04
C VAL A 109 -1.42 8.56 11.71
N ARG A 110 -2.76 8.67 11.74
CA ARG A 110 -3.44 9.77 12.44
C ARG A 110 -3.07 9.81 13.93
N LYS A 111 -3.17 8.68 14.62
CA LYS A 111 -2.85 8.58 16.06
C LYS A 111 -1.41 8.98 16.37
N GLU A 112 -0.46 8.58 15.53
CA GLU A 112 0.95 8.95 15.73
C GLU A 112 1.21 10.42 15.37
N LEU A 113 0.56 10.96 14.34
CA LEU A 113 0.64 12.37 13.98
C LEU A 113 0.05 13.29 15.07
N GLU A 114 -1.04 12.91 15.71
CA GLU A 114 -1.65 13.65 16.84
C GLU A 114 -0.69 13.80 18.03
N LYS A 115 0.35 12.96 18.16
CA LYS A 115 1.35 13.10 19.22
C LYS A 115 2.39 14.18 18.93
N VAL A 116 2.53 14.56 17.67
CA VAL A 116 3.61 15.43 17.18
C VAL A 116 3.11 16.70 16.52
N VAL A 117 1.80 16.81 16.27
CA VAL A 117 1.16 17.95 15.63
C VAL A 117 -0.09 18.33 16.43
N GLU A 118 -0.24 19.62 16.70
CA GLU A 118 -1.51 20.21 17.12
C GLU A 118 -2.40 20.41 15.88
N ILE A 119 -3.52 19.69 15.81
CA ILE A 119 -4.46 19.81 14.68
C ILE A 119 -5.42 20.97 15.00
N THR A 120 -5.18 22.13 14.41
CA THR A 120 -6.16 23.22 14.38
C THR A 120 -7.12 23.00 13.22
N VAL A 121 -8.41 22.82 13.50
CA VAL A 121 -9.46 22.87 12.48
C VAL A 121 -9.79 24.33 12.27
N GLU A 122 -9.30 24.95 11.20
CA GLU A 122 -9.76 26.27 10.79
C GLU A 122 -11.18 26.12 10.20
N GLY A 123 -12.19 26.37 11.03
CA GLY A 123 -13.57 26.48 10.56
C GLY A 123 -14.63 26.21 11.62
N GLU A 124 -14.85 27.17 12.53
CA GLU A 124 -16.17 27.46 13.12
C GLU A 124 -16.18 28.90 13.69
N ASP A 125 -16.03 29.89 12.80
CA ASP A 125 -16.49 31.25 13.04
C ASP A 125 -17.60 31.57 12.03
N LYS A 126 -18.83 31.21 12.40
CA LYS A 126 -20.06 32.00 12.19
C LYS A 126 -21.29 31.34 12.80
#